data_AF-A0A1H8XLN9-F1
#
_entry.id   AF-A0A1H8XLN9-F1
#
_cell.length_a   1.000
_cell.length_b   1.000
_cell.length_c   1.000
_cell.angle_alpha   90.00
_cell.angle_beta   90.00
_cell.angle_gamma   90.00
#
_symmetry.space_group_name_H-M   'P 1'
#
loop_
_entity.id
_entity.type
_entity.pdbx_description
1 polymer ?
#
loop_
_entity_poly.entity_id
_entity_poly.type
_entity_poly.pdbx_seq_one_letter_code
_entity_poly.pdbx_strand_id
1 'polypeptide(L)' 'MANRAGRASALARSERARQRAVALAPIVAELRAAGATSLPRLAAGLTRAGIPAPRGPVWSHVAVLRMLKLIPAPEAGA' A
#
# COMPACT_ATOMS: atom_id res chain seq x y z
N MET A 1 -28.78 10.38 -11.87
CA MET A 1 -28.54 10.84 -10.47
C MET A 1 -27.14 10.40 -10.04
N ALA A 2 -26.19 11.33 -9.93
CA ALA A 2 -24.80 11.02 -9.58
C ALA A 2 -24.67 10.71 -8.08
N ASN A 3 -24.15 9.53 -7.76
CA ASN A 3 -24.17 8.91 -6.44
C ASN A 3 -23.26 9.62 -5.42
N ARG A 4 -23.86 10.39 -4.48
CA ARG A 4 -23.17 10.97 -3.31
C ARG A 4 -22.49 9.92 -2.40
N ALA A 5 -22.90 8.65 -2.43
CA ALA A 5 -22.32 7.58 -1.62
C ALA A 5 -20.90 7.17 -2.02
N GLY A 6 -20.44 7.56 -3.22
CA GLY A 6 -19.09 7.26 -3.70
C GLY A 6 -17.96 8.02 -2.97
N ARG A 7 -18.25 9.23 -2.45
CA ARG A 7 -17.25 10.12 -1.83
C ARG A 7 -16.98 9.79 -0.36
N ALA A 8 -18.02 9.52 0.43
CA ALA A 8 -17.87 9.13 1.83
C ALA A 8 -17.12 7.78 1.97
N SER A 9 -17.44 6.82 1.10
CA SER A 9 -16.71 5.55 1.02
C SER A 9 -15.27 5.74 0.51
N ALA A 10 -14.99 6.69 -0.36
CA ALA A 10 -13.62 6.97 -0.83
C ALA A 10 -12.74 7.57 0.27
N LEU A 11 -13.26 8.48 1.10
CA LEU A 11 -12.53 9.09 2.22
C LEU A 11 -12.27 8.08 3.35
N ALA A 12 -13.26 7.28 3.72
CA ALA A 12 -13.08 6.20 4.70
C ALA A 12 -12.10 5.12 4.20
N ARG A 13 -12.04 4.89 2.87
CA ARG A 13 -11.05 4.01 2.25
C ARG A 13 -9.66 4.63 2.21
N SER A 14 -9.53 5.95 2.02
CA SER A 14 -8.22 6.63 2.03
C SER A 14 -7.61 6.69 3.41
N GLU A 15 -8.41 6.89 4.46
CA GLU A 15 -7.90 6.97 5.83
C GLU A 15 -7.41 5.59 6.32
N ARG A 16 -8.18 4.54 6.06
CA ARG A 16 -7.73 3.16 6.29
C ARG A 16 -6.51 2.79 5.44
N ALA A 17 -6.40 3.34 4.24
CA ALA A 17 -5.23 3.13 3.39
C ALA A 17 -3.97 3.80 3.97
N ARG A 18 -4.09 4.99 4.57
CA ARG A 18 -2.98 5.66 5.28
C ARG A 18 -2.55 4.88 6.53
N GLN A 19 -3.50 4.51 7.38
CA GLN A 19 -3.20 3.72 8.59
C GLN A 19 -2.54 2.39 8.24
N ARG A 20 -3.03 1.70 7.20
CA ARG A 20 -2.39 0.49 6.69
C ARG A 20 -1.03 0.78 6.08
N ALA A 21 -0.86 1.86 5.33
CA ALA A 21 0.43 2.22 4.74
C ALA A 21 1.50 2.43 5.82
N VAL A 22 1.15 3.08 6.94
CA VAL A 22 2.05 3.21 8.11
C VAL A 22 2.35 1.85 8.75
N ALA A 23 1.34 1.01 8.95
CA ALA A 23 1.53 -0.33 9.51
C ALA A 23 2.36 -1.26 8.60
N LEU A 24 2.32 -1.03 7.28
CA LEU A 24 3.08 -1.80 6.28
C LEU A 24 4.48 -1.24 6.03
N ALA A 25 4.80 -0.03 6.50
CA ALA A 25 6.13 0.57 6.36
C ALA A 25 7.27 -0.34 6.85
N PRO A 26 7.23 -0.94 8.06
CA PRO A 26 8.28 -1.87 8.50
C PRO A 26 8.35 -3.13 7.63
N ILE A 27 7.21 -3.67 7.18
CA ILE A 27 7.18 -4.85 6.30
C ILE A 27 7.81 -4.53 4.94
N VAL A 28 7.55 -3.33 4.40
CA VAL A 28 8.18 -2.86 3.16
C VAL A 28 9.69 -2.67 3.35
N ALA A 29 10.14 -2.20 4.51
CA ALA A 29 11.56 -2.07 4.83
C ALA A 29 12.25 -3.45 4.86
N GLU A 30 11.67 -4.42 5.55
CA GLU A 30 12.14 -5.83 5.56
C GLU A 30 12.18 -6.42 4.15
N LEU A 31 11.14 -6.21 3.35
CA LEU A 31 11.11 -6.68 1.96
C LEU A 31 12.20 -6.01 1.12
N ARG A 32 12.48 -4.72 1.31
CA ARG A 32 13.58 -4.03 0.63
C ARG A 32 14.95 -4.56 1.07
N ALA A 33 15.14 -4.81 2.37
CA ALA A 33 16.35 -5.42 2.91
C ALA A 33 16.57 -6.84 2.34
N ALA A 34 15.49 -7.58 2.12
CA ALA A 34 15.49 -8.88 1.44
C ALA A 34 15.68 -8.80 -0.10
N GLY A 35 15.89 -7.61 -0.67
CA GLY A 35 16.15 -7.41 -2.10
C GLY A 35 14.91 -7.17 -2.98
N ALA A 36 13.72 -7.01 -2.39
CA ALA A 36 12.51 -6.60 -3.10
C ALA A 36 12.50 -5.06 -3.31
N THR A 37 13.36 -4.58 -4.21
CA THR A 37 13.48 -3.14 -4.52
C THR A 37 12.48 -2.67 -5.60
N SER A 38 11.88 -3.61 -6.35
CA SER A 38 10.92 -3.31 -7.41
C SER A 38 9.48 -3.42 -6.91
N LEU A 39 8.59 -2.54 -7.41
CA LEU A 39 7.14 -2.56 -7.14
C LEU A 39 6.48 -3.96 -7.29
N PRO A 40 6.75 -4.74 -8.35
CA PRO A 40 6.19 -6.09 -8.46
C PRO A 40 6.75 -7.08 -7.43
N ARG A 41 8.02 -6.96 -7.02
CA ARG A 41 8.59 -7.80 -5.95
C ARG A 41 7.99 -7.46 -4.59
N LEU A 42 7.80 -6.17 -4.31
CA LEU A 42 7.09 -5.73 -3.10
C LEU A 42 5.65 -6.24 -3.09
N ALA A 43 4.96 -6.19 -4.24
CA ALA A 43 3.61 -6.72 -4.37
C ALA A 43 3.55 -8.25 -4.12
N ALA A 44 4.50 -9.00 -4.69
CA ALA A 44 4.63 -10.43 -4.44
C ALA A 44 4.95 -10.73 -2.97
N GLY A 45 5.84 -9.95 -2.34
CA GLY A 45 6.19 -10.05 -0.93
C GLY A 45 4.99 -9.81 -0.01
N LEU A 46 4.23 -8.74 -0.25
CA LEU A 46 3.01 -8.42 0.52
C LEU A 46 1.92 -9.49 0.34
N THR A 47 1.78 -10.04 -0.86
CA THR A 47 0.84 -11.13 -1.13
C THR A 47 1.27 -12.41 -0.42
N ARG A 48 2.57 -12.75 -0.44
CA ARG A 48 3.13 -13.90 0.29
C ARG A 48 3.03 -13.74 1.80
N ALA A 49 3.10 -12.51 2.31
CA ALA A 49 2.86 -12.20 3.71
C ALA A 49 1.37 -12.36 4.12
N GLY A 50 0.49 -12.77 3.21
CA GLY A 50 -0.93 -13.00 3.50
C GLY A 50 -1.75 -11.72 3.69
N ILE A 51 -1.22 -10.57 3.25
CA ILE A 51 -1.84 -9.27 3.48
C ILE A 51 -2.84 -9.00 2.35
N PRO A 52 -4.15 -8.90 2.62
CA PRO A 52 -5.14 -8.65 1.58
C PRO A 52 -5.03 -7.21 1.05
N ALA A 53 -5.09 -7.07 -0.28
CA ALA A 53 -5.03 -5.77 -0.92
C ALA A 53 -6.37 -5.01 -0.83
N PRO A 54 -6.38 -3.68 -0.99
CA PRO A 54 -7.59 -2.86 -0.83
C PRO A 54 -8.72 -3.16 -1.82
N ARG A 55 -8.40 -3.79 -2.96
CA ARG A 55 -9.36 -4.08 -4.05
C ARG A 55 -9.35 -5.54 -4.47
N GLY A 56 -8.81 -6.44 -3.64
CA GLY A 56 -8.75 -7.86 -3.99
C GLY A 56 -7.79 -8.67 -3.11
N PRO A 57 -7.64 -9.97 -3.40
CA PRO A 57 -6.84 -10.89 -2.60
C PRO A 57 -5.33 -10.69 -2.79
N VAL A 58 -4.89 -10.06 -3.89
CA VAL A 58 -3.47 -9.93 -4.25
C VAL A 58 -3.07 -8.46 -4.40
N TRP A 59 -1.82 -8.16 -4.02
CA TRP A 59 -1.24 -6.86 -4.27
C TRP A 59 -0.82 -6.74 -5.73
N SER A 60 -1.22 -5.65 -6.39
CA SER A 60 -0.70 -5.29 -7.71
C SER A 60 0.36 -4.20 -7.57
N HIS A 61 1.24 -4.07 -8.57
CA HIS A 61 2.27 -3.03 -8.57
C HIS A 61 1.66 -1.62 -8.43
N VAL A 62 0.48 -1.38 -9.01
CA VAL A 62 -0.24 -0.09 -8.93
C VAL A 62 -0.74 0.16 -7.51
N ALA A 63 -1.22 -0.88 -6.80
CA ALA A 63 -1.63 -0.76 -5.41
C ALA A 63 -0.44 -0.42 -4.50
N VAL A 64 0.71 -1.07 -4.74
CA VAL A 64 1.96 -0.75 -4.03
C VAL A 64 2.40 0.68 -4.31
N LEU A 65 2.39 1.13 -5.56
CA LEU A 65 2.76 2.50 -5.92
C LEU A 65 1.88 3.53 -5.18
N ARG A 66 0.57 3.29 -5.12
CA ARG A 66 -0.37 4.17 -4.39
C ARG A 66 -0.14 4.14 -2.89
N MET A 67 0.15 2.97 -2.32
CA MET A 67 0.48 2.83 -0.91
C MET A 67 1.77 3.60 -0.57
N LEU A 68 2.82 3.46 -1.39
CA LEU A 68 4.07 4.18 -1.19
C LEU A 68 3.91 5.70 -1.27
N LYS A 69 2.99 6.20 -2.12
CA LYS A 69 2.63 7.62 -2.16
C LYS A 69 1.86 8.11 -0.92
N LEU A 70 1.25 7.19 -0.17
CA LEU A 70 0.51 7.47 1.07
C LEU A 70 1.39 7.36 2.32
N ILE A 71 2.49 6.59 2.25
CA ILE A 71 3.55 6.64 3.25
C ILE A 71 4.24 8.00 3.03
N PRO A 72 4.16 8.97 3.97
CA PRO A 72 5.06 10.12 3.91
C PRO A 72 6.47 9.53 3.90
N ALA A 73 7.24 9.82 2.85
CA ALA A 73 8.54 9.19 2.65
C ALA A 73 9.33 9.25 3.95
N PRO A 74 9.83 8.12 4.50
CA PRO A 74 10.89 8.23 5.49
C PRO A 74 12.02 8.95 4.77
N GLU A 75 12.46 10.07 5.34
CA GLU A 75 13.42 10.99 4.74
C GLU A 75 14.46 10.21 3.94
N ALA A 76 14.47 10.45 2.63
CA ALA A 76 15.51 9.95 1.77
C ALA A 76 16.81 10.58 2.27
N GLY A 77 17.54 9.83 3.09
CA GLY A 77 18.92 10.14 3.43
C GLY A 77 19.71 10.20 2.12
N ALA A 78 19.94 11.42 1.68
CA ALA A 78 20.98 11.81 0.75
C ALA A 78 22.25 12.12 1.56
#